data_AF-A0A522E420-F1
#
_entry.id   AF-A0A522E420-F1
#
_cell.length_a   1.000
_cell.length_b   1.000
_cell.length_c   1.000
_cell.angle_alpha   90.00
_cell.angle_beta   90.00
_cell.angle_gamma   90.00
#
_symmetry.space_group_name_H-M   'P 1'
#
loop_
_entity.id
_entity.type
_entity.pdbx_description
1 polymer ?
#
loop_
_entity_poly.entity_id
_entity_poly.type
_entity_poly.pdbx_seq_one_letter_code
_entity_poly.pdbx_strand_id
1 'polypeptide(L)'
;MKTIFRNRITVFLTLAVILSVASCTRLKEDLRDPLYLNPPTTAGAPSPSSLSSVYNQLNQLPGQYGWHAMSEHTTDELLGPTRGTDWDDFGTWRKLHLHTWDGSHNQVNDVWNGLNGALFQTTLLAETATGQTQAEAKFLRAYFTYIVADLYGQVQHRVATATVDVLPDVYTRSQACDAIIAELQAVIPVLPAYTHA
;
A
#
# COMPACT_ATOMS: atom_id res chain seq x y z
N MET A 1 -44.39 -56.41 -5.85
CA MET A 1 -44.13 -55.26 -6.76
C MET A 1 -43.83 -53.93 -6.06
N LYS A 2 -44.56 -53.54 -4.99
CA LYS A 2 -44.34 -52.24 -4.30
C LYS A 2 -42.94 -52.06 -3.67
N THR A 3 -42.34 -53.12 -3.14
CA THR A 3 -41.00 -53.09 -2.51
C THR A 3 -39.87 -52.92 -3.53
N ILE A 4 -39.99 -53.54 -4.71
CA ILE A 4 -39.01 -53.42 -5.80
C ILE A 4 -39.01 -52.00 -6.38
N PHE A 5 -40.20 -51.38 -6.50
CA PHE A 5 -40.33 -50.01 -7.00
C PHE A 5 -39.77 -48.97 -6.02
N ARG A 6 -39.97 -49.18 -4.70
CA ARG A 6 -39.40 -48.33 -3.65
C ARG A 6 -37.87 -48.38 -3.63
N ASN A 7 -37.28 -49.57 -3.78
CA ASN A 7 -35.82 -49.73 -3.79
C ASN A 7 -35.16 -49.06 -5.01
N ARG A 8 -35.83 -49.10 -6.18
CA ARG A 8 -35.36 -48.41 -7.39
C ARG A 8 -35.43 -46.88 -7.24
N ILE A 9 -36.52 -46.37 -6.66
CA ILE A 9 -36.65 -44.92 -6.38
C ILE A 9 -35.56 -44.43 -5.42
N THR A 10 -35.25 -45.18 -4.36
CA THR A 10 -34.20 -44.81 -3.41
C THR A 10 -32.82 -44.75 -4.06
N VAL A 11 -32.50 -45.69 -4.97
CA VAL A 11 -31.24 -45.69 -5.75
C VAL A 11 -31.16 -44.49 -6.69
N PHE A 12 -32.26 -44.15 -7.38
CA PHE A 12 -32.28 -42.95 -8.24
C PHE A 12 -32.14 -41.65 -7.45
N LEU A 13 -32.74 -41.56 -6.25
CA LEU A 13 -32.62 -40.41 -5.37
C LEU A 13 -31.20 -40.25 -4.80
N THR A 14 -30.55 -41.34 -4.40
CA THR A 14 -29.15 -41.28 -3.93
C THR A 14 -28.18 -40.92 -5.05
N LEU A 15 -28.39 -41.46 -6.26
CA LEU A 15 -27.57 -41.10 -7.42
C LEU A 15 -27.72 -39.61 -7.79
N ALA A 16 -28.94 -39.07 -7.73
CA ALA A 16 -29.19 -37.65 -8.01
C ALA A 16 -28.49 -36.71 -7.00
N VAL A 17 -28.41 -37.08 -5.72
CA VAL A 17 -27.70 -36.33 -4.68
C VAL A 17 -26.17 -36.40 -4.85
N ILE A 18 -25.64 -37.53 -5.33
CA ILE A 18 -24.20 -37.66 -5.62
C ILE A 18 -23.81 -36.83 -6.85
N LEU A 19 -24.67 -36.72 -7.86
CA LEU A 19 -24.39 -35.88 -9.04
C LEU A 19 -24.51 -34.36 -8.74
N SER A 20 -25.31 -33.94 -7.75
CA SER A 20 -25.45 -32.52 -7.42
C SER A 20 -24.23 -31.94 -6.70
N VAL A 21 -23.50 -32.74 -5.91
CA VAL A 21 -22.26 -32.29 -5.23
C VAL A 21 -21.05 -32.19 -6.16
N ALA A 22 -21.07 -32.87 -7.32
CA ALA A 22 -19.99 -32.81 -8.31
C ALA A 22 -20.03 -31.56 -9.20
N SER A 23 -21.19 -30.88 -9.28
CA SER A 23 -21.41 -29.72 -10.17
C SER A 23 -20.86 -28.39 -9.61
N CYS A 24 -20.57 -28.31 -8.32
CA CYS A 24 -20.14 -27.06 -7.66
C CYS A 24 -18.62 -26.88 -7.55
N THR A 25 -17.80 -27.73 -8.18
CA THR A 25 -16.33 -27.69 -8.02
C THR A 25 -15.59 -26.79 -9.02
N ARG A 26 -16.32 -26.03 -9.86
CA ARG A 26 -15.71 -25.06 -10.78
C ARG A 26 -16.41 -23.72 -10.72
N LEU A 27 -16.18 -23.00 -9.63
CA LEU A 27 -16.38 -21.56 -9.61
C LEU A 27 -15.29 -20.93 -10.49
N LYS A 28 -15.65 -20.55 -11.72
CA LYS A 28 -14.84 -19.60 -12.49
C LYS A 28 -15.20 -18.22 -11.95
N GLU A 29 -14.40 -17.70 -11.04
CA GLU A 29 -14.53 -16.29 -10.65
C GLU A 29 -14.17 -15.44 -11.86
N ASP A 30 -15.18 -14.85 -12.49
CA ASP A 30 -14.98 -13.65 -13.28
C ASP A 30 -14.89 -12.52 -12.25
N LEU A 31 -13.65 -12.12 -11.91
CA LEU A 31 -13.38 -11.02 -10.99
C LEU A 31 -13.88 -9.72 -11.63
N ARG A 32 -15.18 -9.47 -11.54
CA ARG A 32 -15.83 -8.22 -11.92
C ARG A 32 -15.74 -7.20 -10.78
N ASP A 33 -14.62 -7.22 -10.08
CA ASP A 33 -14.30 -6.19 -9.10
C ASP A 33 -14.22 -4.86 -9.86
N PRO A 34 -14.97 -3.81 -9.47
CA PRO A 34 -14.77 -2.48 -10.02
C PRO A 34 -13.35 -1.94 -9.81
N LEU A 35 -12.53 -2.57 -8.94
CA LEU A 35 -11.09 -2.27 -8.82
C LEU A 35 -10.21 -2.99 -9.86
N TYR A 36 -10.74 -3.96 -10.61
CA TYR A 36 -10.03 -4.64 -11.72
C TYR A 36 -10.46 -4.09 -13.09
N LEU A 37 -10.55 -2.76 -13.19
CA LEU A 37 -10.67 -2.03 -14.46
C LEU A 37 -9.56 -0.99 -14.55
N ASN A 38 -8.31 -1.45 -14.52
CA ASN A 38 -7.37 -0.86 -15.45
C ASN A 38 -7.46 -1.68 -16.73
N PRO A 39 -7.75 -1.09 -17.91
CA PRO A 39 -7.43 -1.75 -19.17
C PRO A 39 -5.97 -2.20 -19.12
N PRO A 40 -5.54 -3.22 -19.87
CA PRO A 40 -4.13 -3.52 -20.00
C PRO A 40 -3.44 -2.25 -20.50
N THR A 41 -2.88 -1.47 -19.58
CA THR A 41 -1.90 -0.45 -19.89
C THR A 41 -0.83 -1.26 -20.60
N THR A 42 -0.66 -0.99 -21.89
CA THR A 42 0.41 -1.55 -22.73
C THR A 42 1.60 -1.89 -21.86
N ALA A 43 1.94 -3.19 -21.79
CA ALA A 43 2.97 -3.76 -20.93
C ALA A 43 4.30 -3.01 -21.07
N GLY A 44 4.44 -1.96 -20.29
CA GLY A 44 5.51 -1.00 -20.31
C GLY A 44 5.58 -0.38 -18.92
N ALA A 45 6.77 0.04 -18.52
CA ALA A 45 6.95 0.76 -17.27
C ALA A 45 5.92 1.91 -17.18
N PRO A 46 5.39 2.22 -15.99
CA PRO A 46 4.54 3.39 -15.81
C PRO A 46 5.21 4.61 -16.45
N SER A 47 4.43 5.50 -17.05
CA SER A 47 4.95 6.77 -17.56
C SER A 47 5.77 7.47 -16.47
N PRO A 48 6.99 7.96 -16.75
CA PRO A 48 7.83 8.60 -15.74
C PRO A 48 7.05 9.69 -15.02
N SER A 49 7.04 9.65 -13.68
CA SER A 49 6.53 10.74 -12.86
C SER A 49 7.22 12.05 -13.26
N SER A 50 6.55 13.20 -13.22
CA SER A 50 7.32 14.45 -13.25
C SER A 50 8.01 14.65 -11.90
N LEU A 51 9.14 15.35 -11.89
CA LEU A 51 9.79 15.76 -10.64
C LEU A 51 8.82 16.54 -9.75
N SER A 52 7.98 17.41 -10.35
CA SER A 52 6.92 18.12 -9.64
C SER A 52 5.88 17.19 -9.00
N SER A 53 5.49 16.10 -9.68
CA SER A 53 4.56 15.12 -9.14
C SER A 53 5.15 14.39 -7.93
N VAL A 54 6.45 14.09 -7.99
CA VAL A 54 7.20 13.49 -6.87
C VAL A 54 7.28 14.46 -5.67
N TYR A 55 7.60 15.73 -5.90
CA TYR A 55 7.57 16.74 -4.82
C TYR A 55 6.16 16.95 -4.25
N ASN A 56 5.12 16.91 -5.10
CA ASN A 56 3.73 17.04 -4.65
C ASN A 56 3.31 15.92 -3.69
N GLN A 57 4.00 14.77 -3.68
CA GLN A 57 3.75 13.72 -2.69
C GLN A 57 4.01 14.19 -1.26
N LEU A 58 4.86 15.20 -1.04
CA LEU A 58 5.11 15.75 0.30
C LEU A 58 3.86 16.41 0.92
N ASN A 59 2.92 16.88 0.09
CA ASN A 59 1.69 17.51 0.56
C ASN A 59 0.75 16.54 1.30
N GLN A 60 0.99 15.23 1.21
CA GLN A 60 0.21 14.24 1.97
C GLN A 60 0.69 14.07 3.42
N LEU A 61 1.88 14.58 3.75
CA LEU A 61 2.49 14.38 5.06
C LEU A 61 1.84 15.25 6.15
N PRO A 62 1.66 16.58 5.95
CA PRO A 62 1.05 17.44 6.96
C PRO A 62 -0.48 17.36 6.90
N GLY A 63 -1.13 17.57 8.06
CA GLY A 63 -2.58 17.76 8.15
C GLY A 63 -3.24 16.98 9.27
N GLN A 64 -4.56 17.00 9.29
CA GLN A 64 -5.37 16.26 10.27
C GLN A 64 -5.45 14.74 9.99
N TYR A 65 -4.92 14.30 8.85
CA TYR A 65 -4.81 12.91 8.41
C TYR A 65 -3.35 12.63 8.02
N GLY A 66 -3.07 11.46 7.48
CA GLY A 66 -1.77 11.20 6.87
C GLY A 66 -0.68 10.84 7.90
N TRP A 67 0.58 11.04 7.50
CA TRP A 67 1.74 10.78 8.36
C TRP A 67 1.69 11.59 9.66
N HIS A 68 1.39 12.90 9.58
CA HIS A 68 1.30 13.74 10.78
C HIS A 68 0.25 13.21 11.77
N ALA A 69 -0.92 12.78 11.29
CA ALA A 69 -1.92 12.19 12.19
C ALA A 69 -1.41 10.93 12.90
N MET A 70 -0.67 10.06 12.21
CA MET A 70 -0.07 8.87 12.82
C MET A 70 1.00 9.22 13.86
N SER A 71 1.76 10.28 13.62
CA SER A 71 2.81 10.74 14.53
C SER A 71 2.28 11.53 15.73
N GLU A 72 1.15 12.22 15.60
CA GLU A 72 0.64 13.13 16.64
C GLU A 72 -0.57 12.58 17.41
N HIS A 73 -1.55 11.95 16.74
CA HIS A 73 -2.71 11.41 17.48
C HIS A 73 -2.33 10.25 18.40
N THR A 74 -1.18 9.63 18.18
CA THR A 74 -0.65 8.52 18.99
C THR A 74 0.20 9.02 20.17
N THR A 75 0.44 10.33 20.30
CA THR A 75 1.22 10.95 21.38
C THR A 75 0.31 11.71 22.35
N ASP A 76 0.92 12.37 23.34
CA ASP A 76 0.26 13.29 24.26
C ASP A 76 0.14 14.73 23.72
N GLU A 77 0.68 15.00 22.52
CA GLU A 77 0.70 16.35 21.94
C GLU A 77 -0.64 16.72 21.26
N LEU A 78 -1.34 15.73 20.69
CA LEU A 78 -2.58 15.94 19.95
C LEU A 78 -3.63 14.87 20.28
N LEU A 79 -4.85 15.34 20.55
CA LEU A 79 -6.02 14.48 20.75
C LEU A 79 -7.13 14.89 19.78
N GLY A 80 -7.80 13.91 19.16
CA GLY A 80 -9.03 14.11 18.39
C GLY A 80 -10.25 13.94 19.30
N PRO A 81 -10.84 15.02 19.83
CA PRO A 81 -11.96 14.90 20.77
C PRO A 81 -13.25 14.55 20.05
N THR A 82 -14.07 13.71 20.67
CA THR A 82 -15.47 13.53 20.26
C THR A 82 -16.32 14.67 20.83
N ARG A 83 -17.06 15.38 19.98
CA ARG A 83 -17.94 16.48 20.40
C ARG A 83 -19.40 16.17 20.06
N GLY A 84 -20.10 15.58 21.02
CA GLY A 84 -21.47 15.12 20.78
C GLY A 84 -21.49 14.00 19.73
N THR A 85 -22.18 14.22 18.62
CA THR A 85 -22.19 13.31 17.46
C THR A 85 -21.07 13.58 16.46
N ASP A 86 -20.37 14.71 16.58
CA ASP A 86 -19.30 15.09 15.65
C ASP A 86 -17.97 14.44 16.08
N TRP A 87 -17.16 14.08 15.08
CA TRP A 87 -15.74 13.68 15.22
C TRP A 87 -15.49 12.39 16.02
N ASP A 88 -16.52 11.57 16.26
CA ASP A 88 -16.27 10.22 16.77
C ASP A 88 -15.58 9.35 15.70
N ASP A 89 -15.97 9.49 14.42
CA ASP A 89 -15.43 8.73 13.27
C ASP A 89 -15.31 7.22 13.57
N PHE A 90 -16.33 6.65 14.22
CA PHE A 90 -16.35 5.26 14.69
C PHE A 90 -15.16 4.90 15.61
N GLY A 91 -14.74 5.87 16.41
CA GLY A 91 -13.62 5.79 17.33
C GLY A 91 -12.24 5.82 16.66
N THR A 92 -12.10 6.24 15.40
CA THR A 92 -10.82 6.28 14.66
C THR A 92 -9.71 6.95 15.48
N TRP A 93 -9.92 8.20 15.89
CA TRP A 93 -8.91 8.98 16.63
C TRP A 93 -8.67 8.42 18.03
N ARG A 94 -9.71 7.90 18.68
CA ARG A 94 -9.61 7.27 20.00
C ARG A 94 -8.76 6.00 19.96
N LYS A 95 -8.94 5.17 18.94
CA LYS A 95 -8.16 3.94 18.76
C LYS A 95 -6.68 4.27 18.53
N LEU A 96 -6.39 5.29 17.73
CA LEU A 96 -5.02 5.83 17.57
C LEU A 96 -4.45 6.35 18.89
N HIS A 97 -5.18 7.16 19.65
CA HIS A 97 -4.65 7.69 20.90
C HIS A 97 -4.44 6.62 21.99
N LEU A 98 -5.31 5.60 22.03
CA LEU A 98 -5.23 4.53 23.01
C LEU A 98 -4.35 3.35 22.59
N HIS A 99 -3.72 3.39 21.41
CA HIS A 99 -2.90 2.28 20.91
C HIS A 99 -3.66 0.96 20.78
N THR A 100 -4.94 1.03 20.39
CA THR A 100 -5.82 -0.14 20.24
C THR A 100 -6.25 -0.42 18.81
N TRP A 101 -5.51 0.11 17.82
CA TRP A 101 -5.79 -0.16 16.41
C TRP A 101 -5.29 -1.54 15.98
N ASP A 102 -5.92 -2.10 14.95
CA ASP A 102 -5.47 -3.32 14.29
C ASP A 102 -5.10 -3.02 12.82
N GLY A 103 -4.71 -4.06 12.07
CA GLY A 103 -4.34 -3.92 10.66
C GLY A 103 -5.48 -3.46 9.73
N SER A 104 -6.74 -3.44 10.20
CA SER A 104 -7.89 -2.96 9.43
C SER A 104 -8.21 -1.49 9.67
N HIS A 105 -7.45 -0.80 10.53
CA HIS A 105 -7.67 0.61 10.83
C HIS A 105 -7.50 1.48 9.58
N ASN A 106 -8.50 2.30 9.26
CA ASN A 106 -8.54 3.14 8.05
C ASN A 106 -7.30 4.03 7.92
N GLN A 107 -6.96 4.80 8.96
CA GLN A 107 -5.81 5.72 8.91
C GLN A 107 -4.48 4.98 8.68
N VAL A 108 -4.30 3.81 9.29
CA VAL A 108 -3.08 3.02 9.14
C VAL A 108 -2.93 2.54 7.69
N ASN A 109 -4.03 2.09 7.09
CA ASN A 109 -4.07 1.62 5.70
C ASN A 109 -3.93 2.76 4.69
N ASP A 110 -4.61 3.88 4.89
CA ASP A 110 -4.56 5.04 3.99
C ASP A 110 -3.14 5.62 3.95
N VAL A 111 -2.49 5.75 5.11
CA VAL A 111 -1.09 6.21 5.22
C VAL A 111 -0.14 5.22 4.57
N TRP A 112 -0.34 3.92 4.78
CA TRP A 112 0.47 2.88 4.16
C TRP A 112 0.42 2.98 2.64
N ASN A 113 -0.79 3.09 2.08
CA ASN A 113 -1.00 3.17 0.64
C ASN A 113 -0.44 4.46 0.05
N GLY A 114 -0.65 5.61 0.71
CA GLY A 114 -0.13 6.90 0.28
C GLY A 114 1.41 6.92 0.22
N LEU A 115 2.05 6.48 1.30
CA LEU A 115 3.52 6.46 1.39
C LEU A 115 4.15 5.46 0.41
N ASN A 116 3.58 4.26 0.26
CA ASN A 116 4.10 3.29 -0.72
C ASN A 116 3.83 3.76 -2.17
N GLY A 117 2.75 4.49 -2.42
CA GLY A 117 2.53 5.18 -3.69
C GLY A 117 3.61 6.22 -3.97
N ALA A 118 3.98 7.03 -2.97
CA ALA A 118 5.08 8.00 -3.09
C ALA A 118 6.44 7.31 -3.32
N LEU A 119 6.72 6.21 -2.61
CA LEU A 119 7.91 5.38 -2.83
C LEU A 119 8.00 4.84 -4.26
N PHE A 120 6.88 4.41 -4.83
CA PHE A 120 6.84 3.95 -6.20
C PHE A 120 7.16 5.07 -7.20
N GLN A 121 6.50 6.23 -7.05
CA GLN A 121 6.71 7.39 -7.92
C GLN A 121 8.15 7.94 -7.83
N THR A 122 8.73 7.96 -6.63
CA THR A 122 10.14 8.37 -6.43
C THR A 122 11.12 7.35 -7.01
N THR A 123 10.87 6.05 -6.83
CA THR A 123 11.70 4.97 -7.37
C THR A 123 11.77 5.02 -8.89
N LEU A 124 10.64 5.26 -9.56
CA LEU A 124 10.60 5.41 -11.01
C LEU A 124 11.57 6.50 -11.49
N LEU A 125 11.61 7.65 -10.83
CA LEU A 125 12.51 8.74 -11.20
C LEU A 125 13.96 8.52 -10.75
N ALA A 126 14.16 7.98 -9.55
CA ALA A 126 15.47 7.69 -9.00
C ALA A 126 16.26 6.72 -9.91
N GLU A 127 15.56 5.82 -10.60
CA GLU A 127 16.16 4.79 -11.45
C GLU A 127 16.16 5.11 -12.94
N THR A 128 15.24 5.97 -13.42
CA THR A 128 15.12 6.27 -14.88
C THR A 128 15.56 7.68 -15.27
N ALA A 129 15.54 8.65 -14.36
CA ALA A 129 15.99 10.01 -14.65
C ALA A 129 17.52 10.13 -14.60
N THR A 130 18.04 11.29 -15.00
CA THR A 130 19.48 11.60 -14.98
C THR A 130 19.75 12.97 -14.37
N GLY A 131 21.00 13.20 -13.98
CA GLY A 131 21.48 14.48 -13.45
C GLY A 131 20.74 14.93 -12.18
N GLN A 132 20.42 16.22 -12.13
CA GLN A 132 19.81 16.86 -10.97
C GLN A 132 18.47 16.23 -10.57
N THR A 133 17.61 15.93 -11.55
CA THR A 133 16.31 15.26 -11.32
C THR A 133 16.47 13.90 -10.64
N GLN A 134 17.47 13.12 -11.05
CA GLN A 134 17.74 11.83 -10.43
C GLN A 134 18.22 11.99 -8.98
N ALA A 135 19.08 12.96 -8.71
CA ALA A 135 19.60 13.22 -7.37
C ALA A 135 18.47 13.64 -6.40
N GLU A 136 17.58 14.54 -6.83
CA GLU A 136 16.41 14.95 -6.03
C GLU A 136 15.44 13.79 -5.80
N ALA A 137 15.18 12.96 -6.82
CA ALA A 137 14.30 11.81 -6.69
C ALA A 137 14.86 10.74 -5.74
N LYS A 138 16.17 10.48 -5.79
CA LYS A 138 16.88 9.60 -4.86
C LYS A 138 16.81 10.11 -3.42
N PHE A 139 17.00 11.42 -3.22
CA PHE A 139 16.81 12.04 -1.91
C PHE A 139 15.38 11.84 -1.39
N LEU A 140 14.37 12.09 -2.22
CA LEU A 140 12.98 11.91 -1.84
C LEU A 140 12.61 10.45 -1.61
N ARG A 141 13.16 9.51 -2.40
CA ARG A 141 13.02 8.07 -2.14
C ARG A 141 13.58 7.70 -0.76
N ALA A 142 14.77 8.18 -0.42
CA ALA A 142 15.35 7.97 0.91
C ALA A 142 14.46 8.56 2.03
N TYR A 143 13.90 9.77 1.81
CA TYR A 143 13.01 10.40 2.78
C TYR A 143 11.69 9.63 3.00
N PHE A 144 11.02 9.20 1.93
CA PHE A 144 9.82 8.36 2.07
C PHE A 144 10.15 6.97 2.62
N THR A 145 11.32 6.40 2.30
CA THR A 145 11.79 5.12 2.86
C THR A 145 11.95 5.24 4.37
N TYR A 146 12.51 6.36 4.85
CA TYR A 146 12.61 6.66 6.27
C TYR A 146 11.23 6.68 6.95
N ILE A 147 10.27 7.42 6.39
CA ILE A 147 8.94 7.55 6.98
C ILE A 147 8.22 6.19 7.07
N VAL A 148 8.31 5.36 6.01
CA VAL A 148 7.71 4.02 6.02
C VAL A 148 8.42 3.11 7.03
N ALA A 149 9.75 3.15 7.09
CA ALA A 149 10.53 2.34 8.03
C ALA A 149 10.26 2.74 9.50
N ASP A 150 10.02 4.02 9.76
CA ASP A 150 9.68 4.54 11.08
C ASP A 150 8.34 3.98 11.55
N LEU A 151 7.26 4.23 10.78
CA LEU A 151 5.90 3.83 11.14
C LEU A 151 5.68 2.30 11.15
N TYR A 152 6.26 1.58 10.18
CA TYR A 152 5.90 0.18 9.93
C TYR A 152 7.04 -0.81 10.17
N GLY A 153 8.28 -0.34 10.26
CA GLY A 153 9.46 -1.20 10.49
C GLY A 153 9.84 -2.12 9.34
N GLN A 154 9.11 -2.05 8.23
CA GLN A 154 9.35 -2.78 7.00
C GLN A 154 9.04 -1.88 5.82
N VAL A 155 9.86 -1.97 4.77
CA VAL A 155 9.69 -1.17 3.55
C VAL A 155 9.60 -2.09 2.35
N GLN A 156 8.58 -1.89 1.52
CA GLN A 156 8.49 -2.58 0.23
C GLN A 156 9.45 -1.94 -0.77
N HIS A 157 10.26 -2.75 -1.43
CA HIS A 157 11.16 -2.33 -2.49
C HIS A 157 10.84 -3.07 -3.78
N ARG A 158 10.77 -2.30 -4.87
CA ARG A 158 10.58 -2.83 -6.21
C ARG A 158 11.27 -1.92 -7.22
N VAL A 159 12.13 -2.50 -8.04
CA VAL A 159 12.83 -1.78 -9.11
C VAL A 159 11.85 -1.27 -10.16
N ALA A 160 12.16 -0.11 -10.75
CA ALA A 160 11.29 0.59 -11.70
C ALA A 160 10.98 -0.23 -12.96
N THR A 161 11.86 -1.17 -13.33
CA THR A 161 11.72 -2.03 -14.50
C THR A 161 10.91 -3.30 -14.23
N ALA A 162 10.49 -3.57 -12.99
CA ALA A 162 9.76 -4.78 -12.65
C ALA A 162 8.33 -4.76 -13.21
N THR A 163 7.88 -5.88 -13.77
CA THR A 163 6.50 -6.08 -14.26
C THR A 163 5.51 -6.21 -13.10
N VAL A 164 4.24 -5.85 -13.33
CA VAL A 164 3.18 -5.74 -12.29
C VAL A 164 3.03 -6.99 -11.41
N ASP A 165 3.31 -8.16 -11.96
CA ASP A 165 3.25 -9.48 -11.34
C ASP A 165 4.45 -9.83 -10.44
N VAL A 166 5.54 -9.05 -10.48
CA VAL A 166 6.68 -9.23 -9.59
C VAL A 166 6.32 -8.71 -8.20
N LEU A 167 6.37 -9.62 -7.22
CA LEU A 167 6.21 -9.31 -5.81
C LEU A 167 7.37 -8.42 -5.34
N PRO A 168 7.11 -7.37 -4.54
CA PRO A 168 8.16 -6.53 -3.97
C PRO A 168 8.99 -7.30 -2.94
N ASP A 169 10.27 -6.98 -2.87
CA ASP A 169 11.11 -7.36 -1.74
C ASP A 169 10.70 -6.55 -0.50
N VAL A 170 10.89 -7.12 0.69
CA VAL A 170 10.56 -6.43 1.95
C VAL A 170 11.85 -6.24 2.75
N TYR A 171 12.30 -5.00 2.83
CA TYR A 171 13.44 -4.63 3.67
C TYR A 171 13.02 -4.61 5.14
N THR A 172 13.88 -5.19 5.98
CA THR A 172 13.86 -4.96 7.42
C THR A 172 14.24 -3.50 7.72
N ARG A 173 13.90 -3.01 8.92
CA ARG A 173 14.30 -1.66 9.37
C ARG A 173 15.81 -1.40 9.21
N SER A 174 16.66 -2.37 9.55
CA SER A 174 18.12 -2.21 9.38
C SER A 174 18.51 -2.06 7.91
N GLN A 175 17.98 -2.90 7.02
CA GLN A 175 18.26 -2.81 5.59
C GLN A 175 17.75 -1.50 4.99
N ALA A 176 16.58 -1.03 5.43
CA ALA A 176 16.04 0.26 5.02
C ALA A 176 16.97 1.41 5.47
N CYS A 177 17.45 1.39 6.72
CA CYS A 177 18.42 2.38 7.22
C CYS A 177 19.72 2.38 6.39
N ASP A 178 20.27 1.20 6.10
CA ASP A 178 21.48 1.08 5.28
C ASP A 178 21.27 1.63 3.87
N ALA A 179 20.12 1.34 3.25
CA ALA A 179 19.75 1.84 1.94
C ALA A 179 19.58 3.38 1.93
N ILE A 180 18.92 3.94 2.94
CA ILE A 180 18.76 5.40 3.13
C ILE A 180 20.13 6.07 3.20
N ILE A 181 21.04 5.56 4.05
CA ILE A 181 22.37 6.16 4.24
C ILE A 181 23.15 6.12 2.93
N ALA A 182 23.17 4.97 2.25
CA ALA A 182 23.88 4.81 0.99
C ALA A 182 23.36 5.77 -0.09
N GLU A 183 22.03 5.91 -0.19
CA GLU A 183 21.40 6.79 -1.17
C GLU A 183 21.68 8.25 -0.88
N LEU A 184 21.58 8.69 0.39
CA LEU A 184 21.90 10.06 0.80
C LEU A 184 23.38 10.40 0.55
N GLN A 185 24.31 9.51 0.91
CA GLN A 185 25.74 9.71 0.66
C GLN A 185 26.07 9.86 -0.83
N ALA A 186 25.35 9.13 -1.70
CA ALA A 186 25.55 9.20 -3.14
C ALA A 186 25.04 10.53 -3.74
N VAL A 187 24.01 11.15 -3.18
CA VAL A 187 23.38 12.35 -3.76
C VAL A 187 23.86 13.67 -3.17
N ILE A 188 24.37 13.70 -1.94
CA ILE A 188 24.94 14.91 -1.30
C ILE A 188 25.87 15.71 -2.23
N PRO A 189 26.84 15.11 -2.96
CA PRO A 189 27.74 15.89 -3.81
C PRO A 189 27.10 16.39 -5.12
N VAL A 190 25.91 15.89 -5.48
CA VAL A 190 25.19 16.25 -6.72
C VAL A 190 24.12 17.32 -6.45
N LEU A 191 23.52 17.31 -5.27
CA LEU A 191 22.47 18.26 -4.90
C LEU A 191 23.01 19.69 -4.78
N PRO A 192 22.14 20.71 -4.94
CA PRO A 192 22.56 22.10 -4.90
C PRO A 192 23.13 22.44 -3.52
N ALA A 193 24.27 23.13 -3.51
CA ALA A 193 24.82 23.67 -2.27
C ALA A 193 23.85 24.71 -1.71
N TYR A 194 23.60 24.66 -0.40
CA TYR A 194 22.87 25.73 0.28
C TYR A 194 23.71 27.02 0.21
N THR A 195 23.24 27.98 -0.58
CA THR A 195 23.77 29.34 -0.59
C THR A 195 22.82 30.21 0.19
N HIS A 196 23.26 30.73 1.35
CA HIS A 196 22.51 31.76 2.06
C HIS A 196 22.51 33.01 1.17
N ALA A 197 21.33 33.43 0.70
CA ALA A 197 21.14 34.70 0.02
C ALA A 197 21.14 35.87 1.02
#